data_AF-A0A916JE72-F1
#
_entry.id   AF-A0A916JE72-F1
#
_cell.length_a   1.000
_cell.length_b   1.000
_cell.length_c   1.000
_cell.angle_alpha   90.00
_cell.angle_beta   90.00
_cell.angle_gamma   90.00
#
_symmetry.space_group_name_H-M   'P 1'
#
loop_
_entity.id
_entity.type
_entity.pdbx_description
1 polymer ?
#
loop_
_entity_poly.entity_id
_entity_poly.type
_entity_poly.pdbx_seq_one_letter_code
_entity_poly.pdbx_strand_id
1 'polypeptide(L)'
;MDLNGQKEEKSEIEVKECFAYYGRAVYMMQVVEKGLITVLLNTVKHLSKARFDELLAEKFELTVGILKRDLAEKRVLDDAILQKLDDFHGKRDWLAHSYWWDRAIEFDRPELRHKIIDELDRLTAEFEELNAIVAVKVGDFLLSQGVDIGQVIEEFRSLEETPQRQQAVKLTKSETLVGIFILHQNGLQALIFELEGKGYWTLCEVGLTKFEVGQGQELFPFESALTALPVRQFNPRPKIQEEWYYDLDLKKDALLIKVRPSQFNGEFVYRFTLGRASHRKP
;
A
#
# COMPACT_ATOMS: atom_id res chain seq x y z
N MET A 1 -16.93 44.42 -32.94
CA MET A 1 -16.30 43.46 -32.02
C MET A 1 -14.88 43.94 -31.81
N ASP A 2 -14.52 44.26 -30.57
CA ASP A 2 -13.27 44.93 -30.22
C ASP A 2 -12.09 43.95 -30.30
N LEU A 3 -11.05 44.32 -31.06
CA LEU A 3 -9.84 43.50 -31.28
C LEU A 3 -9.07 43.24 -29.98
N ASN A 4 -9.23 44.13 -28.98
CA ASN A 4 -8.63 43.95 -27.66
C ASN A 4 -9.34 42.85 -26.86
N GLY A 5 -10.67 42.77 -26.91
CA GLY A 5 -11.44 41.71 -26.26
C GLY A 5 -11.12 40.31 -26.79
N GLN A 6 -10.88 40.18 -28.10
CA GLN A 6 -10.48 38.91 -28.73
C GLN A 6 -9.05 38.46 -28.33
N LYS A 7 -8.14 39.42 -28.09
CA LYS A 7 -6.77 39.10 -27.62
C LYS A 7 -6.74 38.68 -26.16
N GLU A 8 -7.55 39.33 -25.32
CA GLU A 8 -7.69 38.98 -23.90
C GLU A 8 -8.31 37.59 -23.73
N GLU A 9 -9.40 37.30 -24.45
CA GLU A 9 -10.05 35.99 -24.44
C GLU A 9 -9.11 34.87 -24.90
N LYS A 10 -8.36 35.10 -25.98
CA LYS A 10 -7.34 34.13 -26.46
C LYS A 10 -6.25 33.89 -25.40
N SER A 11 -5.75 34.94 -24.76
CA SER A 11 -4.74 34.83 -23.71
C SER A 11 -5.26 34.03 -22.51
N GLU A 12 -6.52 34.23 -22.13
CA GLU A 12 -7.14 33.47 -21.04
C GLU A 12 -7.26 31.97 -21.37
N ILE A 13 -7.59 31.64 -22.62
CA ILE A 13 -7.64 30.25 -23.09
C ILE A 13 -6.25 29.60 -23.00
N GLU A 14 -5.20 30.25 -23.48
CA GLU A 14 -3.82 29.73 -23.44
C GLU A 14 -3.32 29.48 -21.99
N VAL A 15 -3.74 30.32 -21.04
CA VAL A 15 -3.45 30.11 -19.61
C VAL A 15 -4.14 28.85 -19.10
N LYS A 16 -5.43 28.65 -19.42
CA LYS A 16 -6.18 27.44 -19.04
C LYS A 16 -5.56 26.19 -19.66
N GLU A 17 -5.10 26.27 -20.91
CA GLU A 17 -4.39 25.18 -21.58
C GLU A 17 -3.10 24.82 -20.85
N CYS A 18 -2.26 25.79 -20.46
CA CYS A 18 -1.06 25.52 -19.68
C CYS A 18 -1.36 24.74 -18.39
N PHE A 19 -2.42 25.12 -17.66
CA PHE A 19 -2.86 24.39 -16.47
C PHE A 19 -3.42 23.00 -16.78
N ALA A 20 -4.13 22.82 -17.90
CA ALA A 20 -4.65 21.52 -18.31
C ALA A 20 -3.51 20.54 -18.61
N TYR A 21 -2.49 20.98 -19.36
CA TYR A 21 -1.30 20.17 -19.65
C TYR A 21 -0.51 19.86 -18.38
N TYR A 22 -0.42 20.81 -17.44
CA TYR A 22 0.23 20.59 -16.16
C TYR A 22 -0.52 19.53 -15.34
N GLY A 23 -1.85 19.67 -15.25
CA GLY A 23 -2.71 18.70 -14.57
C GLY A 23 -2.59 17.29 -15.15
N ARG A 24 -2.52 17.16 -16.48
CA ARG A 24 -2.31 15.88 -17.16
C ARG A 24 -0.93 15.28 -16.83
N ALA A 25 0.14 16.08 -16.86
CA ALA A 25 1.47 15.61 -16.50
C ALA A 25 1.54 15.16 -15.03
N VAL A 26 0.97 15.92 -14.10
CA VAL A 26 0.86 15.57 -12.68
C VAL A 26 0.02 14.31 -12.48
N TYR A 27 -1.09 14.18 -13.19
CA TYR A 27 -1.91 12.96 -13.15
C TYR A 27 -1.10 11.74 -13.57
N MET A 28 -0.42 11.79 -14.73
CA MET A 28 0.35 10.63 -15.20
C MET A 28 1.54 10.31 -14.31
N MET A 29 2.20 11.32 -13.76
CA MET A 29 3.22 11.17 -12.73
C MET A 29 2.67 10.39 -11.52
N GLN A 30 1.48 10.74 -11.03
CA GLN A 30 0.84 10.01 -9.92
C GLN A 30 0.46 8.58 -10.30
N VAL A 31 -0.03 8.35 -11.53
CA VAL A 31 -0.34 6.99 -12.00
C VAL A 31 0.89 6.08 -11.94
N VAL A 32 2.06 6.58 -12.37
CA VAL A 32 3.33 5.85 -12.25
C VAL A 32 3.64 5.54 -10.79
N GLU A 33 3.52 6.50 -9.87
CA GLU A 33 3.74 6.27 -8.43
C GLU A 33 2.84 5.17 -7.87
N LYS A 34 1.55 5.17 -8.23
CA LYS A 34 0.59 4.14 -7.80
C LYS A 34 0.95 2.78 -8.36
N GLY A 35 1.35 2.70 -9.62
CA GLY A 35 1.82 1.47 -10.24
C GLY A 35 3.05 0.89 -9.53
N LEU A 36 4.04 1.72 -9.22
CA LEU A 36 5.26 1.32 -8.52
C LEU A 36 5.00 0.81 -7.10
N ILE A 37 4.05 1.42 -6.39
CA ILE A 37 3.61 0.92 -5.08
C ILE A 37 3.00 -0.48 -5.21
N THR A 38 2.16 -0.72 -6.21
CA THR A 38 1.58 -2.04 -6.47
C THR A 38 2.66 -3.07 -6.81
N VAL A 39 3.67 -2.71 -7.60
CA VAL A 39 4.84 -3.57 -7.87
C VAL A 39 5.59 -3.90 -6.57
N LEU A 40 5.77 -2.93 -5.67
CA LEU A 40 6.41 -3.18 -4.39
C LEU A 40 5.58 -4.12 -3.50
N LEU A 41 4.25 -4.03 -3.51
CA LEU A 41 3.38 -4.93 -2.76
C LEU A 41 3.52 -6.39 -3.21
N ASN A 42 3.76 -6.63 -4.50
CA ASN A 42 4.05 -7.97 -5.04
C ASN A 42 5.30 -8.63 -4.42
N THR A 43 6.18 -7.86 -3.76
CA THR A 43 7.38 -8.42 -3.12
C THR A 43 7.11 -9.11 -1.79
N VAL A 44 5.91 -8.93 -1.23
CA VAL A 44 5.51 -9.53 0.05
C VAL A 44 4.92 -10.91 -0.21
N LYS A 45 5.57 -11.96 0.30
CA LYS A 45 5.12 -13.33 0.04
C LYS A 45 3.92 -13.65 0.92
N HIS A 46 2.94 -14.33 0.33
CA HIS A 46 1.73 -14.78 1.04
C HIS A 46 1.04 -13.63 1.81
N LEU A 47 0.96 -12.46 1.17
CA LEU A 47 0.30 -11.28 1.72
C LEU A 47 -1.16 -11.62 2.06
N SER A 48 -1.51 -11.47 3.33
CA SER A 48 -2.88 -11.74 3.79
C SER A 48 -3.85 -10.71 3.20
N LYS A 49 -5.03 -11.17 2.75
CA LYS A 49 -6.09 -10.29 2.19
C LYS A 49 -6.43 -9.14 3.15
N ALA A 50 -6.57 -9.44 4.44
CA ALA A 50 -6.91 -8.46 5.47
C ALA A 50 -5.82 -7.40 5.72
N ARG A 51 -4.60 -7.61 5.23
CA ARG A 51 -3.45 -6.70 5.38
C ARG A 51 -3.16 -5.91 4.11
N PHE A 52 -3.75 -6.28 2.98
CA PHE A 52 -3.52 -5.62 1.71
C PHE A 52 -3.79 -4.12 1.79
N ASP A 53 -4.97 -3.71 2.27
CA ASP A 53 -5.36 -2.29 2.35
C ASP A 53 -4.51 -1.50 3.36
N GLU A 54 -4.15 -2.11 4.49
CA GLU A 54 -3.30 -1.50 5.50
C GLU A 54 -1.88 -1.29 4.94
N LEU A 55 -1.33 -2.29 4.27
CA LEU A 55 0.00 -2.20 3.66
C LEU A 55 0.01 -1.22 2.47
N LEU A 56 -1.02 -1.23 1.62
CA LEU A 56 -1.20 -0.25 0.56
C LEU A 56 -1.23 1.16 1.15
N ALA A 57 -1.90 1.35 2.28
CA ALA A 57 -1.95 2.62 2.97
C ALA A 57 -0.60 3.09 3.51
N GLU A 58 0.15 2.19 4.14
CA GLU A 58 1.51 2.46 4.59
C GLU A 58 2.42 2.83 3.42
N LYS A 59 2.32 2.12 2.29
CA LYS A 59 3.14 2.39 1.10
C LYS A 59 2.77 3.72 0.41
N PHE A 60 1.52 4.18 0.51
CA PHE A 60 1.15 5.52 0.03
C PHE A 60 1.75 6.67 0.84
N GLU A 61 2.21 6.43 2.07
CA GLU A 61 2.91 7.45 2.86
C GLU A 61 4.41 7.58 2.47
N LEU A 62 4.93 6.70 1.61
CA LEU A 62 6.34 6.73 1.20
C LEU A 62 6.63 7.86 0.21
N THR A 63 7.81 8.46 0.36
CA THR A 63 8.37 9.32 -0.69
C THR A 63 8.85 8.47 -1.86
N VAL A 64 8.86 9.04 -3.07
CA VAL A 64 9.37 8.35 -4.27
C VAL A 64 10.82 7.90 -4.08
N GLY A 65 11.64 8.69 -3.40
CA GLY A 65 13.02 8.31 -3.07
C GLY A 65 13.11 7.05 -2.18
N ILE A 66 12.19 6.86 -1.22
CA ILE A 66 12.14 5.62 -0.42
C ILE A 66 11.58 4.47 -1.26
N LEU A 67 10.51 4.70 -2.03
CA LEU A 67 9.90 3.70 -2.91
C LEU A 67 10.93 3.10 -3.88
N LYS A 68 11.73 3.96 -4.52
CA LYS A 68 12.82 3.55 -5.42
C LYS A 68 13.85 2.66 -4.71
N ARG A 69 14.26 3.05 -3.49
CA ARG A 69 15.23 2.27 -2.70
C ARG A 69 14.69 0.88 -2.38
N ASP A 70 13.45 0.80 -1.90
CA ASP A 70 12.77 -0.46 -1.61
C ASP A 70 12.70 -1.37 -2.86
N LEU A 71 12.34 -0.80 -4.02
CA LEU A 71 12.28 -1.54 -5.29
C LEU A 71 13.65 -2.08 -5.73
N ALA A 72 14.72 -1.29 -5.56
CA ALA A 72 16.08 -1.71 -5.89
C ALA A 72 16.57 -2.82 -4.95
N GLU A 73 16.33 -2.69 -3.64
CA GLU A 73 16.71 -3.71 -2.65
C GLU A 73 16.01 -5.05 -2.90
N LYS A 74 14.74 -5.00 -3.35
CA LYS A 74 13.95 -6.19 -3.68
C LYS A 74 14.26 -6.77 -5.07
N ARG A 75 15.08 -6.09 -5.88
CA ARG A 75 15.49 -6.53 -7.23
C ARG A 75 14.31 -6.90 -8.14
N VAL A 76 13.22 -6.16 -8.03
CA VAL A 76 12.00 -6.39 -8.83
C VAL A 76 12.06 -5.74 -10.21
N LEU A 77 12.91 -4.73 -10.35
CA LEU A 77 13.14 -4.00 -11.58
C LEU A 77 14.61 -4.18 -11.98
N ASP A 78 14.87 -4.25 -13.29
CA ASP A 78 16.23 -4.28 -13.81
C ASP A 78 16.91 -2.91 -13.69
N ASP A 79 18.23 -2.88 -13.85
CA ASP A 79 19.05 -1.67 -13.70
C ASP A 79 18.65 -0.56 -14.70
N ALA A 80 18.17 -0.93 -15.89
CA ALA A 80 17.74 0.02 -16.90
C ALA A 80 16.46 0.75 -16.49
N ILE A 81 15.50 0.03 -15.90
CA ILE A 81 14.27 0.60 -15.34
C ILE A 81 14.60 1.44 -14.09
N LEU A 82 15.50 0.97 -13.23
CA LEU A 82 15.95 1.75 -12.06
C LEU A 82 16.56 3.09 -12.47
N GLN A 83 17.35 3.14 -13.55
CA GLN A 83 17.87 4.38 -14.09
C GLN A 83 16.76 5.31 -14.62
N LYS A 84 15.76 4.76 -15.33
CA LYS A 84 14.57 5.54 -15.74
C LYS A 84 13.80 6.09 -14.53
N LEU A 85 13.77 5.36 -13.41
CA LEU A 85 13.14 5.83 -12.17
C LEU A 85 13.91 6.96 -11.50
N ASP A 86 15.24 7.00 -11.62
CA ASP A 86 16.04 8.13 -11.16
C ASP A 86 15.69 9.41 -11.90
N ASP A 87 15.61 9.34 -13.23
CA ASP A 87 15.24 10.49 -14.06
C ASP A 87 13.78 10.92 -13.77
N PHE A 88 12.86 9.95 -13.64
CA PHE A 88 11.48 10.20 -13.25
C PHE A 88 11.39 10.94 -11.92
N HIS A 89 12.11 10.48 -10.90
CA HIS A 89 12.09 11.08 -9.56
C HIS A 89 12.49 12.56 -9.60
N GLY A 90 13.57 12.89 -10.32
CA GLY A 90 14.00 14.28 -10.47
C GLY A 90 12.95 15.15 -11.17
N LYS A 91 12.37 14.66 -12.27
CA LYS A 91 11.33 15.37 -13.03
C LYS A 91 10.06 15.57 -12.22
N ARG A 92 9.63 14.55 -11.49
CA ARG A 92 8.48 14.56 -10.57
C ARG A 92 8.66 15.61 -9.48
N ASP A 93 9.81 15.61 -8.80
CA ASP A 93 10.07 16.56 -7.71
C ASP A 93 10.13 17.99 -8.23
N TRP A 94 10.77 18.21 -9.38
CA TRP A 94 10.76 19.50 -10.05
C TRP A 94 9.34 19.96 -10.44
N LEU A 95 8.56 19.08 -11.06
CA LEU A 95 7.19 19.35 -11.49
C LEU A 95 6.29 19.74 -10.29
N ALA A 96 6.44 19.03 -9.17
CA ALA A 96 5.63 19.23 -7.97
C ALA A 96 6.02 20.47 -7.14
N HIS A 97 7.29 20.88 -7.15
CA HIS A 97 7.80 21.87 -6.19
C HIS A 97 8.32 23.17 -6.80
N SER A 98 8.79 23.15 -8.05
CA SER A 98 9.54 24.28 -8.62
C SER A 98 9.06 24.71 -10.01
N TYR A 99 8.23 23.91 -10.68
CA TYR A 99 7.82 24.12 -12.07
C TYR A 99 7.40 25.56 -12.40
N TRP A 100 6.37 26.08 -11.73
CA TRP A 100 5.82 27.39 -12.03
C TRP A 100 6.77 28.54 -11.70
N TRP A 101 7.66 28.34 -10.73
CA TRP A 101 8.69 29.32 -10.41
C TRP A 101 9.72 29.40 -11.53
N ASP A 102 10.21 28.24 -11.98
CA ASP A 102 11.23 28.13 -13.02
C ASP A 102 10.70 28.45 -14.43
N ARG A 103 9.37 28.49 -14.60
CA ARG A 103 8.69 28.82 -15.87
C ARG A 103 7.84 30.09 -15.79
N ALA A 104 8.06 30.93 -14.78
CA ALA A 104 7.27 32.14 -14.56
C ALA A 104 7.30 33.09 -15.78
N ILE A 105 8.45 33.19 -16.46
CA ILE A 105 8.62 34.05 -17.63
C ILE A 105 7.85 33.50 -18.84
N GLU A 106 7.99 32.21 -19.12
CA GLU A 106 7.28 31.54 -20.22
C GLU A 106 5.76 31.56 -20.01
N PHE A 107 5.33 31.51 -18.76
CA PHE A 107 3.91 31.53 -18.39
C PHE A 107 3.29 32.93 -18.55
N ASP A 108 3.99 33.97 -18.07
CA ASP A 108 3.52 35.36 -18.12
C ASP A 108 3.41 35.86 -19.56
N ARG A 109 4.36 35.47 -20.43
CA ARG A 109 4.45 35.94 -21.82
C ARG A 109 3.65 35.06 -22.79
N PRO A 110 2.54 35.55 -23.40
CA PRO A 110 1.69 34.74 -24.28
C PRO A 110 2.45 34.06 -25.41
N GLU A 111 3.41 34.75 -26.03
CA GLU A 111 4.20 34.20 -27.13
C GLU A 111 5.13 33.05 -26.73
N LEU A 112 5.35 32.80 -25.44
CA LEU A 112 6.20 31.73 -24.92
C LEU A 112 5.41 30.54 -24.35
N ARG A 113 4.10 30.65 -24.13
CA ARG A 113 3.27 29.61 -23.50
C ARG A 113 3.27 28.27 -24.25
N HIS A 114 3.44 28.30 -25.57
CA HIS A 114 3.61 27.08 -26.36
C HIS A 114 4.79 26.21 -25.85
N LYS A 115 5.85 26.81 -25.32
CA LYS A 115 6.99 26.07 -24.75
C LYS A 115 6.61 25.28 -23.50
N ILE A 116 5.74 25.84 -22.67
CA ILE A 116 5.18 25.17 -21.49
C ILE A 116 4.36 23.96 -21.93
N ILE A 117 3.49 24.15 -22.92
CA ILE A 117 2.64 23.09 -23.48
C ILE A 117 3.52 21.95 -24.03
N ASP A 118 4.50 22.27 -24.88
CA ASP A 118 5.41 21.29 -25.47
C ASP A 118 6.26 20.56 -24.41
N GLU A 119 6.70 21.25 -23.37
CA GLU A 119 7.48 20.64 -22.27
C GLU A 119 6.63 19.67 -21.45
N LEU A 120 5.41 20.07 -21.09
CA LEU A 120 4.48 19.23 -20.32
C LEU A 120 3.97 18.04 -21.13
N ASP A 121 3.81 18.20 -22.45
CA ASP A 121 3.48 17.10 -23.35
C ASP A 121 4.61 16.07 -23.40
N ARG A 122 5.87 16.51 -23.55
CA ARG A 122 7.04 15.61 -23.48
C ARG A 122 7.12 14.87 -22.14
N LEU A 123 6.95 15.58 -21.02
CA LEU A 123 6.95 14.95 -19.70
C LEU A 123 5.83 13.92 -19.55
N THR A 124 4.63 14.24 -20.05
CA THR A 124 3.50 13.30 -20.05
C THR A 124 3.86 12.03 -20.83
N ALA A 125 4.41 12.16 -22.04
CA ALA A 125 4.80 11.03 -22.87
C ALA A 125 5.87 10.15 -22.20
N GLU A 126 6.86 10.76 -21.53
CA GLU A 126 7.87 10.01 -20.77
C GLU A 126 7.25 9.25 -19.59
N PHE A 127 6.30 9.85 -18.87
CA PHE A 127 5.59 9.19 -17.78
C PHE A 127 4.69 8.06 -18.29
N GLU A 128 4.05 8.22 -19.44
CA GLU A 128 3.27 7.18 -20.11
C GLU A 128 4.14 5.98 -20.51
N GLU A 129 5.34 6.23 -21.06
CA GLU A 129 6.29 5.16 -21.41
C GLU A 129 6.69 4.35 -20.18
N LEU A 130 7.05 5.03 -19.09
CA LEU A 130 7.39 4.37 -17.84
C LEU A 130 6.17 3.64 -17.24
N ASN A 131 4.99 4.24 -17.30
CA ASN A 131 3.75 3.61 -16.85
C ASN A 131 3.47 2.32 -17.63
N ALA A 132 3.68 2.28 -18.94
CA ALA A 132 3.48 1.08 -19.74
C ALA A 132 4.37 -0.09 -19.25
N ILE A 133 5.62 0.20 -18.90
CA ILE A 133 6.55 -0.79 -18.33
C ILE A 133 6.04 -1.29 -16.96
N VAL A 134 5.64 -0.37 -16.09
CA VAL A 134 5.13 -0.69 -14.74
C VAL A 134 3.81 -1.47 -14.83
N ALA A 135 2.93 -1.12 -15.75
CA ALA A 135 1.62 -1.74 -15.93
C ALA A 135 1.73 -3.22 -16.30
N VAL A 136 2.73 -3.62 -17.10
CA VAL A 136 3.01 -5.04 -17.39
C VAL A 136 3.30 -5.80 -16.10
N LYS A 137 4.17 -5.26 -15.22
CA LYS A 137 4.51 -5.89 -13.94
C LYS A 137 3.33 -5.96 -12.98
N VAL A 138 2.48 -4.94 -12.96
CA VAL A 138 1.24 -4.94 -12.19
C VAL A 138 0.25 -5.96 -12.72
N GLY A 139 0.11 -6.07 -14.04
CA GLY A 139 -0.76 -7.06 -14.69
C GLY A 139 -0.35 -8.50 -14.34
N ASP A 140 0.94 -8.82 -14.47
CA ASP A 140 1.50 -10.13 -14.09
C ASP A 140 1.20 -10.46 -12.62
N PHE A 141 1.33 -9.47 -11.73
CA PHE A 141 1.00 -9.62 -10.31
C PHE A 141 -0.47 -9.91 -10.10
N LEU A 142 -1.37 -9.08 -10.63
CA LEU A 142 -2.81 -9.24 -10.43
C LEU A 142 -3.30 -10.60 -10.94
N LEU A 143 -2.83 -11.02 -12.11
CA LEU A 143 -3.10 -12.36 -12.66
C LEU A 143 -2.60 -13.48 -11.73
N SER A 144 -1.41 -13.34 -11.15
CA SER A 144 -0.88 -14.33 -10.20
C SER A 144 -1.71 -14.45 -8.91
N GLN A 145 -2.45 -13.40 -8.55
CA GLN A 145 -3.36 -13.37 -7.41
C GLN A 145 -4.80 -13.80 -7.78
N GLY A 146 -5.02 -14.21 -9.03
CA GLY A 146 -6.35 -14.56 -9.53
C GLY A 146 -7.28 -13.36 -9.72
N VAL A 147 -6.74 -12.13 -9.79
CA VAL A 147 -7.50 -10.91 -10.00
C VAL A 147 -7.68 -10.67 -11.50
N ASP A 148 -8.93 -10.65 -11.94
CA ASP A 148 -9.31 -10.25 -13.29
C ASP A 148 -9.61 -8.74 -13.30
N ILE A 149 -8.74 -7.96 -13.94
CA ILE A 149 -8.90 -6.50 -14.08
C ILE A 149 -10.23 -6.14 -14.77
N GLY A 150 -10.69 -6.94 -15.72
CA GLY A 150 -11.96 -6.72 -16.40
C GLY A 150 -13.14 -6.81 -15.43
N GLN A 151 -13.11 -7.77 -14.52
CA GLN A 151 -14.13 -7.90 -13.46
C GLN A 151 -14.06 -6.73 -12.48
N VAL A 152 -12.86 -6.32 -12.07
CA VAL A 152 -12.68 -5.15 -11.18
C VAL A 152 -13.24 -3.89 -11.84
N ILE A 153 -12.97 -3.67 -13.12
CA ILE A 153 -13.51 -2.51 -13.86
C ILE A 153 -15.04 -2.54 -13.88
N GLU A 154 -15.65 -3.71 -14.13
CA GLU A 154 -17.10 -3.83 -14.17
C GLU A 154 -17.74 -3.64 -12.80
N GLU A 155 -17.12 -4.17 -11.74
CA GLU A 155 -17.51 -3.89 -10.36
C GLU A 155 -17.46 -2.39 -10.08
N PHE A 156 -16.36 -1.72 -10.42
CA PHE A 156 -16.23 -0.26 -10.24
C PHE A 156 -17.27 0.54 -11.02
N ARG A 157 -17.64 0.13 -12.23
CA ARG A 157 -18.70 0.78 -13.03
C ARG A 157 -20.08 0.61 -12.42
N SER A 158 -20.30 -0.47 -11.68
CA SER A 158 -21.58 -0.74 -11.01
C SER A 158 -21.79 0.09 -9.74
N LEU A 159 -20.75 0.77 -9.25
CA LEU A 159 -20.83 1.60 -8.05
C LEU A 159 -21.46 2.96 -8.36
N GLU A 160 -22.42 3.38 -7.55
CA GLU A 160 -23.08 4.69 -7.68
C GLU A 160 -22.21 5.84 -7.14
N GLU A 161 -21.30 5.53 -6.22
CA GLU A 161 -20.39 6.47 -5.59
C GLU A 161 -18.99 5.89 -5.42
N THR A 162 -17.98 6.76 -5.33
CA THR A 162 -16.61 6.32 -5.03
C THR A 162 -16.56 5.78 -3.59
N PRO A 163 -16.17 4.51 -3.39
CA PRO A 163 -16.06 3.95 -2.05
C PRO A 163 -15.13 4.79 -1.18
N GLN A 164 -15.57 5.09 0.03
CA GLN A 164 -14.68 5.76 0.97
C GLN A 164 -13.56 4.81 1.37
N ARG A 165 -12.32 5.29 1.19
CA ARG A 165 -11.15 4.57 1.66
C ARG A 165 -11.21 4.49 3.19
N GLN A 166 -11.31 3.27 3.71
CA GLN A 166 -11.23 3.05 5.15
C GLN A 166 -9.85 3.47 5.65
N GLN A 167 -9.83 4.30 6.70
CA GLN A 167 -8.57 4.63 7.36
C GLN A 167 -8.07 3.41 8.14
N ALA A 168 -6.83 3.04 7.90
CA ALA A 168 -6.17 2.00 8.67
C ALA A 168 -6.06 2.43 10.15
N VAL A 169 -6.55 1.58 11.06
CA VAL A 169 -6.38 1.78 12.49
C VAL A 169 -4.90 1.54 12.84
N LYS A 170 -4.18 2.59 13.26
CA LYS A 170 -2.76 2.46 13.59
C LYS A 170 -2.56 1.70 14.90
N LEU A 171 -1.77 0.63 14.85
CA LEU A 171 -1.26 -0.06 16.03
C LEU A 171 -0.05 0.67 16.61
N THR A 172 0.09 0.59 17.93
CA THR A 172 1.24 1.05 18.69
C THR A 172 2.10 -0.13 19.12
N LYS A 173 3.28 0.14 19.69
CA LYS A 173 4.20 -0.90 20.19
C LYS A 173 3.70 -1.61 21.45
N SER A 174 2.63 -1.11 22.08
CA SER A 174 2.11 -1.60 23.35
C SER A 174 0.60 -1.40 23.41
N GLU A 175 -0.14 -2.47 23.15
CA GLU A 175 -1.60 -2.52 23.22
C GLU A 175 -2.05 -3.32 24.47
N THR A 176 -3.34 -3.18 24.82
CA THR A 176 -4.01 -4.08 25.78
C THR A 176 -4.75 -5.17 25.02
N LEU A 177 -4.29 -6.41 25.13
CA LEU A 177 -4.99 -7.59 24.61
C LEU A 177 -6.00 -8.08 25.66
N VAL A 178 -7.29 -8.08 25.32
CA VAL A 178 -8.38 -8.45 26.23
C VAL A 178 -9.00 -9.81 25.91
N GLY A 179 -8.86 -10.30 24.68
CA GLY A 179 -9.45 -11.55 24.21
C GLY A 179 -8.58 -12.25 23.18
N ILE A 180 -8.57 -13.58 23.20
CA ILE A 180 -8.04 -14.42 22.12
C ILE A 180 -9.08 -15.49 21.82
N PHE A 181 -9.41 -15.64 20.54
CA PHE A 181 -10.45 -16.52 20.05
C PHE A 181 -9.93 -17.36 18.88
N ILE A 182 -10.62 -18.46 18.62
CA ILE A 182 -10.47 -19.32 17.45
C ILE A 182 -11.69 -19.12 16.57
N LEU A 183 -11.45 -18.86 15.29
CA LEU A 183 -12.43 -18.92 14.23
C LEU A 183 -12.18 -20.17 13.38
N HIS A 184 -13.22 -20.96 13.14
CA HIS A 184 -13.16 -22.14 12.25
C HIS A 184 -13.70 -21.76 10.87
N GLN A 185 -12.89 -21.94 9.83
CA GLN A 185 -13.29 -21.71 8.43
C GLN A 185 -12.70 -22.77 7.51
N ASN A 186 -13.55 -23.44 6.73
CA ASN A 186 -13.13 -24.42 5.73
C ASN A 186 -12.18 -25.51 6.27
N GLY A 187 -12.39 -25.96 7.51
CA GLY A 187 -11.53 -26.95 8.17
C GLY A 187 -10.20 -26.40 8.70
N LEU A 188 -9.93 -25.10 8.55
CA LEU A 188 -8.79 -24.40 9.13
C LEU A 188 -9.20 -23.59 10.36
N GLN A 189 -8.22 -23.30 11.20
CA GLN A 189 -8.36 -22.45 12.38
C GLN A 189 -7.58 -21.15 12.21
N ALA A 190 -8.19 -20.03 12.56
CA ALA A 190 -7.54 -18.73 12.65
C ALA A 190 -7.60 -18.19 14.08
N LEU A 191 -6.52 -17.55 14.53
CA LEU A 191 -6.52 -16.83 15.81
C LEU A 191 -7.01 -15.42 15.62
N ILE A 192 -8.02 -15.05 16.41
CA ILE A 192 -8.58 -13.71 16.46
C ILE A 192 -8.23 -13.09 17.82
N PHE A 193 -7.69 -11.88 17.80
CA PHE A 193 -7.23 -11.11 18.96
C PHE A 193 -8.15 -9.92 19.14
N GLU A 194 -8.63 -9.69 20.34
CA GLU A 194 -9.41 -8.50 20.68
C GLU A 194 -8.53 -7.52 21.45
N LEU A 195 -8.34 -6.35 20.87
CA LEU A 195 -7.56 -5.27 21.45
C LEU A 195 -8.50 -4.21 22.03
N GLU A 196 -8.21 -3.76 23.25
CA GLU A 196 -9.02 -2.78 23.97
C GLU A 196 -9.23 -1.50 23.13
N GLY A 197 -10.48 -1.19 22.81
CA GLY A 197 -10.85 -0.01 22.01
C GLY A 197 -10.49 -0.09 20.52
N LYS A 198 -9.96 -1.21 20.02
CA LYS A 198 -9.50 -1.37 18.63
C LYS A 198 -10.13 -2.56 17.90
N GLY A 199 -11.09 -3.25 18.52
CA GLY A 199 -11.83 -4.35 17.90
C GLY A 199 -10.98 -5.61 17.68
N TYR A 200 -11.30 -6.35 16.62
CA TYR A 200 -10.72 -7.66 16.33
C TYR A 200 -9.59 -7.60 15.31
N TRP A 201 -8.61 -8.48 15.50
CA TRP A 201 -7.38 -8.57 14.74
C TRP A 201 -7.04 -10.03 14.48
N THR A 202 -6.32 -10.34 13.41
CA THR A 202 -5.88 -11.70 13.06
C THR A 202 -4.42 -11.72 12.68
N LEU A 203 -3.80 -12.90 12.57
CA LEU A 203 -2.40 -13.04 12.19
C LEU A 203 -2.15 -12.61 10.73
N CYS A 204 -1.03 -11.91 10.50
CA CYS A 204 -0.53 -11.54 9.17
C CYS A 204 1.00 -11.75 9.09
N GLU A 205 1.61 -11.45 7.95
CA GLU A 205 3.02 -11.69 7.68
C GLU A 205 3.99 -11.01 8.68
N VAL A 206 3.57 -9.93 9.36
CA VAL A 206 4.38 -9.15 10.33
C VAL A 206 3.76 -8.99 11.72
N GLY A 207 2.76 -9.80 12.09
CA GLY A 207 2.08 -9.69 13.39
C GLY A 207 0.57 -9.77 13.27
N LEU A 208 -0.14 -8.68 13.59
CA LEU A 208 -1.61 -8.61 13.59
C LEU A 208 -2.20 -7.65 12.54
N THR A 209 -3.13 -8.08 11.71
CA THR A 209 -3.91 -7.18 10.84
C THR A 209 -5.36 -7.06 11.30
N LYS A 210 -6.06 -5.98 10.95
CA LYS A 210 -7.46 -5.78 11.33
C LYS A 210 -8.31 -6.93 10.80
N PHE A 211 -9.26 -7.40 11.60
CA PHE A 211 -10.20 -8.44 11.23
C PHE A 211 -11.63 -7.96 11.47
N GLU A 212 -12.49 -8.17 10.47
CA GLU A 212 -13.92 -7.87 10.59
C GLU A 212 -14.69 -9.17 10.69
N VAL A 213 -15.43 -9.32 11.79
CA VAL A 213 -16.27 -10.50 12.03
C VAL A 213 -17.46 -10.42 11.10
N GLY A 214 -17.51 -11.34 10.13
CA GLY A 214 -18.61 -11.43 9.18
C GLY A 214 -19.91 -11.89 9.86
N GLN A 215 -21.04 -11.60 9.22
CA GLN A 215 -22.34 -12.09 9.70
C GLN A 215 -22.34 -13.63 9.79
N GLY A 216 -22.78 -14.16 10.93
CA GLY A 216 -22.86 -15.61 11.18
C GLY A 216 -21.52 -16.28 11.53
N GLN A 217 -20.43 -15.53 11.69
CA GLN A 217 -19.17 -16.10 12.19
C GLN A 217 -19.19 -16.16 13.72
N GLU A 218 -18.95 -17.35 14.27
CA GLU A 218 -18.80 -17.56 15.71
C GLU A 218 -17.32 -17.59 16.12
N LEU A 219 -17.00 -16.87 17.20
CA LEU A 219 -15.68 -16.82 17.81
C LEU A 219 -15.68 -17.64 19.09
N PHE A 220 -14.79 -18.63 19.18
CA PHE A 220 -14.67 -19.50 20.34
C PHE A 220 -13.48 -19.06 21.20
N PRO A 221 -13.61 -18.89 22.53
CA PRO A 221 -12.48 -18.53 23.38
C PRO A 221 -11.30 -19.49 23.21
N PHE A 222 -10.08 -18.94 23.12
CA PHE A 222 -8.87 -19.76 23.10
C PHE A 222 -8.49 -20.14 24.53
N GLU A 223 -9.14 -21.19 25.04
CA GLU A 223 -9.08 -21.66 26.45
C GLU A 223 -7.66 -21.70 27.02
N SER A 224 -6.70 -22.18 26.23
CA SER A 224 -5.30 -22.33 26.66
C SER A 224 -4.59 -21.01 26.96
N ALA A 225 -5.10 -19.88 26.48
CA ALA A 225 -4.50 -18.55 26.67
C ALA A 225 -5.31 -17.64 27.62
N LEU A 226 -6.49 -18.07 28.09
CA LEU A 226 -7.35 -17.25 28.95
C LEU A 226 -6.67 -16.81 30.24
N THR A 227 -5.81 -17.66 30.81
CA THR A 227 -5.08 -17.33 32.04
C THR A 227 -4.11 -16.16 31.87
N ALA A 228 -3.67 -15.87 30.65
CA ALA A 228 -2.74 -14.76 30.35
C ALA A 228 -3.43 -13.40 30.24
N LEU A 229 -4.75 -13.36 30.08
CA LEU A 229 -5.50 -12.14 29.79
C LEU A 229 -5.91 -11.39 31.08
N PRO A 230 -6.01 -10.05 31.03
CA PRO A 230 -5.59 -9.19 29.92
C PRO A 230 -4.06 -8.97 29.89
N VAL A 231 -3.49 -8.78 28.69
CA VAL A 231 -2.07 -8.45 28.50
C VAL A 231 -1.92 -6.96 28.19
N ARG A 232 -1.57 -6.14 29.19
CA ARG A 232 -1.52 -4.66 29.10
C ARG A 232 -0.38 -4.06 28.27
N GLN A 233 0.61 -4.87 27.91
CA GLN A 233 1.78 -4.43 27.15
C GLN A 233 2.07 -5.39 26.00
N PHE A 234 1.01 -5.76 25.29
CA PHE A 234 1.08 -6.67 24.17
C PHE A 234 1.69 -5.95 22.96
N ASN A 235 2.70 -6.54 22.32
CA ASN A 235 3.26 -6.00 21.10
C ASN A 235 2.64 -6.68 19.87
N PRO A 236 1.72 -6.03 19.13
CA PRO A 236 1.07 -6.61 17.95
C PRO A 236 1.95 -6.62 16.69
N ARG A 237 3.14 -6.01 16.76
CA ARG A 237 4.18 -5.97 15.71
C ARG A 237 5.49 -6.46 16.33
N PRO A 238 5.61 -7.76 16.62
CA PRO A 238 6.82 -8.31 17.24
C PRO A 238 8.03 -8.17 16.33
N LYS A 239 9.23 -8.36 16.90
CA LYS A 239 10.43 -8.51 16.07
C LYS A 239 10.29 -9.78 15.24
N ILE A 240 10.29 -9.63 13.93
CA ILE A 240 10.18 -10.77 12.99
C ILE A 240 11.58 -11.21 12.52
N GLN A 241 11.72 -12.50 12.22
CA GLN A 241 12.93 -13.03 11.57
C GLN A 241 12.74 -13.04 10.05
N GLU A 242 11.56 -13.48 9.63
CA GLU A 242 11.07 -13.50 8.26
C GLU A 242 9.53 -13.38 8.30
N GLU A 243 8.91 -13.17 7.14
CA GLU A 243 7.46 -13.14 6.99
C GLU A 243 6.84 -14.44 7.55
N TRP A 244 5.77 -14.31 8.35
CA TRP A 244 5.11 -15.42 9.04
C TRP A 244 5.97 -16.20 10.05
N TYR A 245 7.16 -15.69 10.41
CA TYR A 245 8.03 -16.26 11.44
C TYR A 245 8.29 -15.25 12.55
N TYR A 246 7.45 -15.35 13.59
CA TYR A 246 7.55 -14.48 14.76
C TYR A 246 6.84 -15.08 15.98
N ASP A 247 7.13 -14.50 17.14
CA ASP A 247 6.52 -14.89 18.42
C ASP A 247 5.78 -13.68 19.00
N LEU A 248 4.52 -13.87 19.38
CA LEU A 248 3.72 -12.90 20.11
C LEU A 248 3.80 -13.20 21.60
N ASP A 249 4.32 -12.25 22.37
CA ASP A 249 4.56 -12.40 23.81
C ASP A 249 3.31 -12.03 24.61
N LEU A 250 2.80 -13.00 25.38
CA LEU A 250 1.66 -12.79 26.28
C LEU A 250 2.10 -12.36 27.69
N LYS A 251 3.41 -12.20 27.92
CA LYS A 251 4.12 -11.78 29.14
C LYS A 251 3.92 -12.65 30.39
N LYS A 252 2.70 -13.12 30.64
CA LYS A 252 2.37 -13.97 31.78
C LYS A 252 2.91 -15.38 31.57
N ASP A 253 3.57 -15.94 32.59
CA ASP A 253 4.15 -17.28 32.59
C ASP A 253 5.10 -17.58 31.40
N ALA A 254 5.69 -16.53 30.84
CA ALA A 254 6.49 -16.57 29.61
C ALA A 254 5.77 -17.27 28.45
N LEU A 255 4.44 -17.17 28.37
CA LEU A 255 3.63 -17.72 27.28
C LEU A 255 3.84 -16.93 25.99
N LEU A 256 4.05 -17.66 24.91
CA LEU A 256 4.26 -17.16 23.56
C LEU A 256 3.31 -17.86 22.60
N ILE A 257 2.70 -17.09 21.70
CA ILE A 257 2.08 -17.64 20.49
C ILE A 257 3.13 -17.60 19.39
N LYS A 258 3.60 -18.77 18.97
CA LYS A 258 4.60 -18.92 17.92
C LYS A 258 3.89 -19.06 16.59
N VAL A 259 4.14 -18.18 15.64
CA VAL A 259 3.61 -18.22 14.27
C VAL A 259 4.72 -18.66 13.34
N ARG A 260 4.47 -19.69 12.55
CA ARG A 260 5.44 -20.26 11.61
C ARG A 260 4.80 -20.53 10.25
N PRO A 261 5.54 -20.34 9.15
CA PRO A 261 5.08 -20.79 7.83
C PRO A 261 4.97 -22.32 7.81
N SER A 262 4.01 -22.83 7.05
CA SER A 262 3.75 -24.25 6.86
C SER A 262 3.13 -24.47 5.48
N GLN A 263 2.91 -25.72 5.11
CA GLN A 263 2.19 -26.09 3.91
C GLN A 263 1.09 -27.10 4.22
N PHE A 264 -0.02 -27.00 3.50
CA PHE A 264 -1.11 -27.97 3.52
C PHE A 264 -1.58 -28.17 2.08
N ASN A 265 -1.55 -29.42 1.60
CA ASN A 265 -1.86 -29.77 0.20
C ASN A 265 -1.04 -28.98 -0.85
N GLY A 266 0.20 -28.61 -0.53
CA GLY A 266 1.07 -27.83 -1.43
C GLY A 266 0.78 -26.33 -1.44
N GLU A 267 -0.26 -25.87 -0.74
CA GLU A 267 -0.57 -24.46 -0.55
C GLU A 267 0.05 -23.94 0.76
N PHE A 268 0.35 -22.65 0.77
CA PHE A 268 0.84 -21.97 1.96
C PHE A 268 -0.25 -21.91 3.04
N VAL A 269 0.11 -22.28 4.26
CA VAL A 269 -0.67 -22.03 5.46
C VAL A 269 0.26 -21.57 6.57
N TYR A 270 -0.24 -20.87 7.57
CA TYR A 270 0.52 -20.65 8.80
C TYR A 270 0.10 -21.66 9.86
N ARG A 271 1.04 -22.00 10.75
CA ARG A 271 0.77 -22.75 11.97
C ARG A 271 1.02 -21.83 13.15
N PHE A 272 0.11 -21.86 14.13
CA PHE A 272 0.34 -21.27 15.43
C PHE A 272 0.44 -22.34 16.50
N THR A 273 1.28 -22.11 17.50
CA THR A 273 1.36 -22.96 18.71
C THR A 273 1.52 -22.09 19.93
N LEU A 274 0.83 -22.45 21.02
CA LEU A 274 1.09 -21.87 22.33
C LEU A 274 2.25 -22.63 22.97
N GLY A 275 3.26 -21.91 23.43
CA GLY A 275 4.40 -22.49 24.14
C GLY A 275 4.96 -21.53 25.17
N ARG A 276 5.91 -22.01 25.98
CA ARG A 276 6.68 -21.13 26.88
C ARG A 276 7.98 -20.72 26.22
N ALA A 277 8.45 -19.51 26.53
CA ALA A 277 9.82 -19.12 26.21
C ALA A 277 10.75 -20.13 26.88
N SER A 278 11.60 -20.78 26.07
CA SER A 278 12.68 -21.58 26.66
C SER A 278 13.53 -20.63 27.48
N HIS A 279 13.71 -20.93 28.77
CA HIS A 279 14.74 -20.24 29.55
C HIS A 279 16.06 -20.49 28.82
N ARG A 280 16.50 -19.54 28.00
CA ARG A 280 17.92 -19.38 27.74
C ARG A 280 18.49 -19.07 29.12
N LYS A 281 19.04 -20.08 29.79
CA LYS A 281 19.93 -19.84 30.93
C LYS A 281 20.99 -18.85 30.44
N PRO A 282 21.32 -17.85 31.27
CA PRO A 282 22.17 -16.72 30.90
C PRO A 282 23.53 -17.16 30.36
#